data_AF-A0A3D5MP77-F1
#
_entry.id   AF-A0A3D5MP77-F1
#
_cell.length_a   1.000
_cell.length_b   1.000
_cell.length_c   1.000
_cell.angle_alpha   90.00
_cell.angle_beta   90.00
_cell.angle_gamma   90.00
#
_symmetry.space_group_name_H-M   'P 1'
#
loop_
_entity.id
_entity.type
_entity.pdbx_description
1 polymer ?
#
loop_
_entity_poly.entity_id
_entity_poly.type
_entity_poly.pdbx_seq_one_letter_code
_entity_poly.pdbx_strand_id
1 'polypeptide(L)'
;VACGTGNSTLPLARRGLRAAGVDISPEMLAIARAKAEASGLEVEFVRQDMRRLRTDRLRTGPTFDLVTCLYDSINYLTDPRDIEEAFCRFHAALRPGGLLVFDVNSAKRLSQMSQTTLFMEGPGWAFIGQNSYDPAGRIWTITVTGFVRRRGELYRRFREVHRERAYSIEEIGRLLRRAGFHLLAAYKAFGFEPADEETARIYFVARRPADGSC
;
A
#
# COMPACT_ATOMS: atom_id res chain seq x y z
N VAL A 1 3.81 -4.23 4.45
CA VAL A 1 2.46 -4.74 4.15
C VAL A 1 2.03 -4.19 2.79
N ALA A 2 1.16 -4.91 2.06
CA ALA A 2 0.82 -4.63 0.66
C ALA A 2 2.08 -4.44 -0.20
N CYS A 3 3.02 -5.39 -0.11
CA CYS A 3 4.35 -5.22 -0.70
C CYS A 3 4.38 -5.35 -2.23
N GLY A 4 3.29 -5.83 -2.84
CA GLY A 4 3.21 -6.15 -4.26
C GLY A 4 4.41 -7.00 -4.69
N THR A 5 5.11 -6.54 -5.72
CA THR A 5 6.31 -7.22 -6.26
C THR A 5 7.60 -6.93 -5.48
N GLY A 6 7.50 -6.44 -4.24
CA GLY A 6 8.62 -6.22 -3.32
C GLY A 6 9.43 -4.94 -3.58
N ASN A 7 8.92 -4.00 -4.36
CA ASN A 7 9.68 -2.80 -4.77
C ASN A 7 10.06 -1.87 -3.61
N SER A 8 9.33 -1.90 -2.49
CA SER A 8 9.71 -1.20 -1.25
C SER A 8 10.47 -2.10 -0.26
N THR A 9 10.12 -3.39 -0.20
CA THR A 9 10.73 -4.35 0.72
C THR A 9 12.18 -4.66 0.38
N LEU A 10 12.49 -4.92 -0.89
CA LEU A 10 13.84 -5.33 -1.33
C LEU A 10 14.89 -4.23 -1.13
N PRO A 11 14.61 -2.93 -1.44
CA PRO A 11 15.56 -1.86 -1.13
C PRO A 11 15.86 -1.68 0.36
N LEU A 12 14.93 -2.02 1.27
CA LEU A 12 15.19 -2.02 2.71
C LEU A 12 16.10 -3.20 3.09
N ALA A 13 15.83 -4.40 2.56
CA ALA A 13 16.69 -5.57 2.77
C ALA A 13 18.12 -5.34 2.27
N ARG A 14 18.30 -4.69 1.10
CA ARG A 14 19.64 -4.33 0.57
C ARG A 14 20.43 -3.40 1.49
N ARG A 15 19.75 -2.61 2.33
CA ARG A 15 20.37 -1.74 3.33
C ARG A 15 20.72 -2.47 4.64
N GLY A 16 20.55 -3.80 4.68
CA GLY A 16 20.85 -4.63 5.85
C GLY A 16 19.70 -4.75 6.85
N LEU A 17 18.50 -4.23 6.53
CA LEU A 17 17.34 -4.39 7.41
C LEU A 17 16.77 -5.79 7.28
N ARG A 18 16.42 -6.42 8.42
CA ARG A 18 15.68 -7.68 8.44
C ARG A 18 14.22 -7.41 8.07
N ALA A 19 13.83 -7.76 6.84
CA ALA A 19 12.54 -7.39 6.28
C ALA A 19 11.68 -8.63 5.93
N ALA A 20 10.35 -8.44 6.03
CA ALA A 20 9.35 -9.36 5.50
C ALA A 20 8.34 -8.57 4.66
N GLY A 21 7.86 -9.19 3.58
CA GLY A 21 6.80 -8.68 2.72
C GLY A 21 5.51 -9.47 2.89
N VAL A 22 4.38 -8.78 2.95
CA VAL A 22 3.05 -9.39 3.01
C VAL A 22 2.18 -8.74 1.95
N ASP A 23 1.47 -9.56 1.17
CA ASP A 23 0.54 -9.10 0.13
C ASP A 23 -0.61 -10.10 -0.05
N ILE A 24 -1.74 -9.67 -0.62
CA ILE A 24 -2.88 -10.55 -0.88
C ILE A 24 -2.73 -11.34 -2.18
N SER A 25 -1.98 -10.81 -3.17
CA SER A 25 -1.79 -11.42 -4.50
C SER A 25 -0.67 -12.45 -4.49
N PRO A 26 -0.98 -13.74 -4.74
CA PRO A 26 0.06 -14.77 -4.89
C PRO A 26 0.97 -14.52 -6.11
N GLU A 27 0.44 -13.94 -7.19
CA GLU A 27 1.19 -13.63 -8.41
C GLU A 27 2.25 -12.55 -8.16
N MET A 28 1.89 -11.47 -7.45
CA MET A 28 2.85 -10.43 -7.10
C MET A 28 3.94 -10.95 -6.15
N LEU A 29 3.57 -11.80 -5.19
CA LEU A 29 4.52 -12.45 -4.28
C LEU A 29 5.47 -13.39 -5.02
N ALA A 30 5.04 -14.09 -6.05
CA ALA A 30 5.92 -14.91 -6.87
C ALA A 30 7.02 -14.07 -7.54
N ILE A 31 6.65 -12.90 -8.09
CA ILE A 31 7.61 -11.95 -8.67
C ILE A 31 8.55 -11.40 -7.59
N ALA A 32 8.03 -11.06 -6.41
CA ALA A 32 8.84 -10.55 -5.31
C ALA A 32 9.92 -11.56 -4.87
N ARG A 33 9.55 -12.85 -4.76
CA ARG A 33 10.49 -13.94 -4.44
C ARG A 33 11.56 -14.10 -5.52
N ALA A 34 11.17 -14.11 -6.80
CA ALA A 34 12.13 -14.22 -7.90
C ALA A 34 13.14 -13.05 -7.90
N LYS A 35 12.67 -11.82 -7.63
CA LYS A 35 13.54 -10.63 -7.51
C LYS A 35 14.49 -10.73 -6.30
N ALA A 36 14.02 -11.27 -5.18
CA ALA A 36 14.87 -11.51 -4.00
C ALA A 36 15.97 -12.52 -4.30
N GLU A 37 15.61 -13.67 -4.86
CA GLU A 37 16.54 -14.73 -5.25
C GLU A 37 17.60 -14.23 -6.22
N ALA A 38 17.19 -13.54 -7.29
CA ALA A 38 18.10 -12.95 -8.27
C ALA A 38 19.02 -11.87 -7.67
N SER A 39 18.64 -11.27 -6.55
CA SER A 39 19.45 -10.28 -5.83
C SER A 39 20.27 -10.87 -4.67
N GLY A 40 20.19 -12.19 -4.43
CA GLY A 40 20.82 -12.84 -3.28
C GLY A 40 20.30 -12.35 -1.92
N LEU A 41 19.05 -11.86 -1.86
CA LEU A 41 18.46 -11.30 -0.64
C LEU A 41 17.57 -12.34 0.05
N GLU A 42 17.80 -12.54 1.35
CA GLU A 42 16.92 -13.35 2.19
C GLU A 42 15.75 -12.51 2.70
N VAL A 43 14.64 -12.53 1.95
CA VAL A 43 13.40 -11.83 2.32
C VAL A 43 12.24 -12.81 2.30
N GLU A 44 11.50 -12.87 3.40
CA GLU A 44 10.28 -13.66 3.46
C GLU A 44 9.11 -12.91 2.84
N PHE A 45 8.37 -13.58 1.95
CA PHE A 45 7.14 -13.06 1.33
C PHE A 45 5.96 -13.98 1.62
N VAL A 46 4.96 -13.49 2.36
CA VAL A 46 3.82 -14.29 2.83
C VAL A 46 2.51 -13.72 2.30
N ARG A 47 1.61 -14.61 1.86
CA ARG A 47 0.26 -14.21 1.43
C ARG A 47 -0.64 -13.96 2.63
N GLN A 48 -1.04 -12.72 2.86
CA GLN A 48 -2.07 -12.37 3.85
C GLN A 48 -2.84 -11.11 3.43
N ASP A 49 -4.05 -10.99 3.95
CA ASP A 49 -4.83 -9.75 3.91
C ASP A 49 -4.33 -8.82 5.03
N MET A 50 -4.09 -7.54 4.72
CA MET A 50 -3.59 -6.58 5.71
C MET A 50 -4.54 -6.40 6.91
N ARG A 51 -5.84 -6.56 6.70
CA ARG A 51 -6.88 -6.50 7.75
C ARG A 51 -6.80 -7.70 8.70
N ARG A 52 -6.14 -8.77 8.29
CA ARG A 52 -6.00 -10.00 9.07
C ARG A 52 -4.52 -10.38 9.21
N LEU A 53 -3.65 -9.38 9.31
CA LEU A 53 -2.21 -9.59 9.43
C LEU A 53 -1.88 -10.39 10.70
N ARG A 54 -1.06 -11.42 10.50
CA ARG A 54 -0.59 -12.40 11.49
C ARG A 54 0.93 -12.50 11.42
N THR A 55 1.60 -11.76 12.30
CA THR A 55 3.07 -11.69 12.37
C THR A 55 3.69 -12.88 13.07
N ASP A 56 2.92 -13.60 13.89
CA ASP A 56 3.30 -14.87 14.51
C ASP A 56 3.68 -15.96 13.50
N ARG A 57 3.29 -15.79 12.23
CA ARG A 57 3.61 -16.67 11.12
C ARG A 57 4.86 -16.25 10.33
N LEU A 58 5.51 -15.15 10.70
CA LEU A 58 6.69 -14.63 10.02
C LEU A 58 7.96 -15.10 10.72
N ARG A 59 8.93 -15.60 9.95
CA ARG A 59 10.25 -16.05 10.44
C ARG A 59 11.08 -14.91 11.01
N THR A 60 10.79 -13.67 10.62
CA THR A 60 11.47 -12.48 11.15
C THR A 60 11.09 -12.15 12.60
N GLY A 61 10.04 -12.79 13.14
CA GLY A 61 9.55 -12.59 14.50
C GLY A 61 8.17 -11.91 14.56
N PRO A 62 7.53 -11.91 15.75
CA PRO A 62 6.15 -11.46 15.91
C PRO A 62 6.01 -9.92 15.96
N THR A 63 7.11 -9.19 16.17
CA THR A 63 7.11 -7.73 16.35
C THR A 63 8.16 -7.05 15.49
N PHE A 64 7.88 -5.84 15.04
CA PHE A 64 8.70 -5.06 14.11
C PHE A 64 8.96 -3.65 14.63
N ASP A 65 10.08 -3.04 14.23
CA ASP A 65 10.39 -1.63 14.49
C ASP A 65 9.59 -0.66 13.61
N LEU A 66 9.29 -1.12 12.40
CA LEU A 66 8.72 -0.33 11.33
C LEU A 66 7.75 -1.19 10.52
N VAL A 67 6.53 -0.69 10.34
CA VAL A 67 5.56 -1.21 9.38
C VAL A 67 5.40 -0.16 8.29
N THR A 68 5.60 -0.58 7.04
CA THR A 68 5.32 0.26 5.87
C THR A 68 4.12 -0.28 5.08
N CYS A 69 3.26 0.61 4.60
CA CYS A 69 2.16 0.29 3.67
C CYS A 69 2.14 1.37 2.59
N LEU A 70 2.92 1.14 1.52
CA LEU A 70 3.26 2.20 0.56
C LEU A 70 2.51 2.05 -0.76
N TYR A 71 2.58 3.09 -1.59
CA TYR A 71 1.93 3.20 -2.88
C TYR A 71 0.41 3.06 -2.73
N ASP A 72 -0.20 3.99 -1.99
CA ASP A 72 -1.67 4.16 -1.91
C ASP A 72 -2.49 2.91 -1.54
N SER A 73 -1.83 1.88 -1.01
CA SER A 73 -2.47 0.60 -0.69
C SER A 73 -3.60 0.71 0.34
N ILE A 74 -3.57 1.74 1.19
CA ILE A 74 -4.66 2.05 2.14
C ILE A 74 -5.93 2.49 1.40
N ASN A 75 -5.82 3.19 0.27
CA ASN A 75 -6.97 3.68 -0.49
C ASN A 75 -7.85 2.53 -1.05
N TYR A 76 -7.29 1.33 -1.24
CA TYR A 76 -8.03 0.13 -1.65
C TYR A 76 -9.04 -0.35 -0.60
N LEU A 77 -8.86 0.03 0.66
CA LEU A 77 -9.85 -0.22 1.71
C LEU A 77 -10.92 0.86 1.62
N THR A 78 -12.01 0.58 0.90
CA THR A 78 -13.07 1.58 0.64
C THR A 78 -14.05 1.76 1.79
N ASP A 79 -14.00 0.89 2.81
CA ASP A 79 -14.74 1.05 4.06
C ASP A 79 -13.80 1.55 5.17
N PRO A 80 -14.09 2.67 5.85
CA PRO A 80 -13.28 3.13 6.98
C PRO A 80 -13.05 2.07 8.07
N ARG A 81 -13.99 1.13 8.26
CA ARG A 81 -13.85 0.04 9.23
C ARG A 81 -12.74 -0.94 8.87
N ASP A 82 -12.52 -1.15 7.57
CA ASP A 82 -11.43 -1.99 7.09
C ASP A 82 -10.07 -1.34 7.38
N ILE A 83 -9.97 -0.01 7.27
CA ILE A 83 -8.74 0.73 7.64
C ILE A 83 -8.48 0.62 9.14
N GLU A 84 -9.51 0.80 9.96
CA GLU A 84 -9.39 0.66 11.41
C GLU A 84 -8.89 -0.73 11.80
N GLU A 85 -9.45 -1.80 11.21
CA GLU A 85 -8.98 -3.17 11.43
C GLU A 85 -7.53 -3.35 10.99
N ALA A 86 -7.15 -2.86 9.79
CA ALA A 86 -5.77 -2.93 9.32
C ALA A 86 -4.79 -2.20 10.25
N PHE A 87 -5.15 -0.98 10.69
CA PHE A 87 -4.34 -0.22 11.64
C PHE A 87 -4.23 -0.93 12.99
N CYS A 88 -5.30 -1.56 13.50
CA CYS A 88 -5.21 -2.37 14.72
C CYS A 88 -4.20 -3.52 14.56
N ARG A 89 -4.18 -4.18 13.39
CA ARG A 89 -3.17 -5.22 13.12
C ARG A 89 -1.75 -4.66 12.97
N PHE A 90 -1.59 -3.48 12.37
CA PHE A 90 -0.29 -2.82 12.26
C PHE A 90 0.23 -2.40 13.65
N HIS A 91 -0.65 -1.91 14.52
CA HIS A 91 -0.32 -1.58 15.90
C HIS A 91 0.15 -2.82 16.68
N ALA A 92 -0.59 -3.93 16.57
CA ALA A 92 -0.23 -5.20 17.21
C ALA A 92 1.12 -5.74 16.72
N ALA A 93 1.44 -5.56 15.44
CA ALA A 93 2.71 -5.96 14.84
C ALA A 93 3.93 -5.17 15.35
N LEU A 94 3.74 -4.05 16.09
CA LEU A 94 4.74 -2.98 16.06
C LEU A 94 5.70 -2.76 17.23
N ARG A 95 5.81 -3.54 18.30
CA ARG A 95 6.58 -3.14 19.53
C ARG A 95 6.26 -1.72 20.11
N PRO A 96 6.40 -1.50 21.42
CA PRO A 96 6.27 -0.16 21.98
C PRO A 96 7.28 0.81 21.35
N GLY A 97 6.83 1.99 20.91
CA GLY A 97 7.65 2.99 20.24
C GLY A 97 7.88 2.79 18.74
N GLY A 98 7.42 1.68 18.14
CA GLY A 98 7.59 1.41 16.71
C GLY A 98 6.77 2.34 15.80
N LEU A 99 7.18 2.43 14.53
CA LEU A 99 6.63 3.36 13.56
C LEU A 99 5.77 2.68 12.49
N LEU A 100 4.65 3.33 12.16
CA LEU A 100 3.85 3.05 10.98
C LEU A 100 4.07 4.19 9.97
N VAL A 101 4.48 3.83 8.75
CA VAL A 101 4.64 4.77 7.62
C VAL A 101 3.80 4.29 6.44
N PHE A 102 2.92 5.15 5.94
CA PHE A 102 2.07 4.82 4.79
C PHE A 102 1.76 6.08 4.00
N ASP A 103 1.30 5.89 2.76
CA ASP A 103 0.81 6.99 1.94
C ASP A 103 -0.58 6.73 1.41
N VAL A 104 -1.27 7.83 1.10
CA VAL A 104 -2.59 7.82 0.45
C VAL A 104 -2.63 8.85 -0.66
N ASN A 105 -3.38 8.53 -1.71
CA ASN A 105 -3.88 9.52 -2.66
C ASN A 105 -4.99 10.35 -2.00
N SER A 106 -4.94 11.67 -2.16
CA SER A 106 -5.99 12.58 -1.71
C SER A 106 -7.16 12.64 -2.70
N ALA A 107 -8.27 13.25 -2.27
CA ALA A 107 -9.41 13.51 -3.17
C ALA A 107 -9.00 14.31 -4.40
N LYS A 108 -8.07 15.28 -4.25
CA LYS A 108 -7.51 16.07 -5.36
C LYS A 108 -6.79 15.19 -6.38
N ARG A 109 -5.93 14.27 -5.93
CA ARG A 109 -5.21 13.36 -6.85
C ARG A 109 -6.17 12.42 -7.56
N LEU A 110 -7.11 11.82 -6.84
CA LEU A 110 -8.08 10.89 -7.40
C LEU A 110 -9.02 11.57 -8.41
N SER A 111 -9.46 12.80 -8.11
CA SER A 111 -10.29 13.59 -9.04
C SER A 111 -9.51 14.04 -10.27
N GLN A 112 -8.23 14.37 -10.17
CA GLN A 112 -7.38 14.71 -11.33
C GLN A 112 -7.15 13.53 -12.29
N MET A 113 -7.24 12.30 -11.79
CA MET A 113 -7.16 11.09 -12.63
C MET A 113 -8.51 10.74 -13.27
N SER A 114 -9.58 11.49 -12.97
CA SER A 114 -10.93 11.19 -13.45
C SER A 114 -11.10 11.44 -14.96
N GLN A 115 -11.98 10.66 -15.59
CA GLN A 115 -12.39 10.78 -16.99
C GLN A 115 -11.25 10.71 -18.02
N THR A 116 -10.15 10.04 -17.68
CA THR A 116 -9.06 9.77 -18.60
C THR A 116 -9.11 8.33 -19.10
N THR A 117 -8.83 8.15 -20.40
CA THR A 117 -8.44 6.84 -20.95
C THR A 117 -6.94 6.87 -21.15
N LEU A 118 -6.23 5.96 -20.49
CA LEU A 118 -4.81 5.76 -20.67
C LEU A 118 -4.58 4.52 -21.51
N PHE A 119 -3.79 4.65 -22.57
CA PHE A 119 -3.27 3.52 -23.31
C PHE A 119 -1.76 3.50 -23.15
N MET A 120 -1.20 2.36 -22.74
CA MET A 120 0.23 2.13 -22.88
C MET A 120 0.46 0.74 -23.43
N GLU A 121 1.55 0.59 -24.18
CA GLU A 121 2.00 -0.68 -24.70
C GLU A 121 3.51 -0.82 -24.62
N GLY A 122 3.97 -2.05 -24.78
CA GLY A 122 5.36 -2.39 -24.89
C GLY A 122 5.53 -3.78 -25.51
N PRO A 123 6.77 -4.27 -25.62
CA PRO A 123 7.05 -5.56 -26.24
C PRO A 123 6.26 -6.70 -25.57
N GLY A 124 5.27 -7.24 -26.28
CA GLY A 124 4.45 -8.35 -25.82
C GLY A 124 3.39 -8.00 -24.77
N TRP A 125 3.06 -6.73 -24.57
CA TRP A 125 1.93 -6.34 -23.72
C TRP A 125 1.29 -5.01 -24.14
N ALA A 126 0.00 -4.87 -23.89
CA ALA A 126 -0.72 -3.61 -24.00
C ALA A 126 -1.74 -3.50 -22.86
N PHE A 127 -2.02 -2.31 -22.38
CA PHE A 127 -3.13 -2.08 -21.47
C PHE A 127 -3.89 -0.80 -21.81
N ILE A 128 -5.21 -0.86 -21.58
CA ILE A 128 -6.14 0.25 -21.66
C ILE A 128 -6.73 0.44 -20.27
N GLY A 129 -6.50 1.61 -19.66
CA GLY A 129 -7.06 2.02 -18.38
C GLY A 129 -8.15 3.06 -18.57
N GLN A 130 -9.37 2.75 -18.16
CA GLN A 130 -10.50 3.68 -18.22
C GLN A 130 -10.87 4.11 -16.81
N ASN A 131 -10.77 5.42 -16.55
CA ASN A 131 -10.90 6.00 -15.22
C ASN A 131 -12.24 6.73 -15.04
N SER A 132 -12.85 6.57 -13.88
CA SER A 132 -13.98 7.37 -13.42
C SER A 132 -13.80 7.77 -11.96
N TYR A 133 -14.37 8.89 -11.56
CA TYR A 133 -14.40 9.33 -10.17
C TYR A 133 -15.81 9.72 -9.77
N ASP A 134 -16.30 9.17 -8.66
CA ASP A 134 -17.54 9.56 -8.01
C ASP A 134 -17.22 10.53 -6.86
N PRO A 135 -17.56 11.83 -6.99
CA PRO A 135 -17.31 12.82 -5.95
C PRO A 135 -18.09 12.56 -4.66
N ALA A 136 -19.30 11.98 -4.74
CA ALA A 136 -20.15 11.76 -3.58
C ALA A 136 -19.59 10.65 -2.69
N GLY A 137 -19.24 9.50 -3.29
CA GLY A 137 -18.56 8.40 -2.61
C GLY A 137 -17.09 8.66 -2.31
N ARG A 138 -16.47 9.65 -3.01
CA ARG A 138 -15.02 9.90 -3.07
C ARG A 138 -14.25 8.68 -3.58
N ILE A 139 -14.83 7.98 -4.56
CA ILE A 139 -14.29 6.73 -5.09
C ILE A 139 -13.79 6.93 -6.51
N TRP A 140 -12.50 6.69 -6.71
CA TRP A 140 -11.92 6.47 -8.03
C TRP A 140 -12.04 5.01 -8.42
N THR A 141 -12.37 4.77 -9.68
CA THR A 141 -12.41 3.43 -10.28
C THR A 141 -11.62 3.44 -11.57
N ILE A 142 -10.72 2.46 -11.74
CA ILE A 142 -10.09 2.16 -13.02
C ILE A 142 -10.49 0.76 -13.47
N THR A 143 -10.97 0.66 -14.71
CA THR A 143 -11.09 -0.61 -15.41
C THR A 143 -9.87 -0.78 -16.30
N VAL A 144 -9.05 -1.78 -16.01
CA VAL A 144 -7.89 -2.13 -16.83
C VAL A 144 -8.27 -3.29 -17.74
N THR A 145 -8.18 -3.09 -19.05
CA THR A 145 -8.20 -4.18 -20.03
C THR A 145 -6.78 -4.35 -20.55
N GLY A 146 -6.17 -5.49 -20.24
CA GLY A 146 -4.80 -5.77 -20.64
C GLY A 146 -4.68 -6.97 -21.55
N PHE A 147 -3.62 -6.98 -22.35
CA PHE A 147 -3.25 -8.03 -23.28
C PHE A 147 -1.80 -8.39 -23.00
N VAL A 148 -1.50 -9.66 -22.74
CA VAL A 148 -0.13 -10.14 -22.53
C VAL A 148 0.14 -11.30 -23.47
N ARG A 149 1.23 -11.20 -24.23
CA ARG A 149 1.68 -12.22 -25.17
C ARG A 149 1.93 -13.53 -24.43
N ARG A 150 1.37 -14.62 -24.94
CA ARG A 150 1.56 -15.98 -24.40
C ARG A 150 2.57 -16.76 -25.22
N ARG A 151 2.36 -16.84 -26.55
CA ARG A 151 3.22 -17.58 -27.47
C ARG A 151 3.05 -17.02 -28.88
N GLY A 152 4.16 -16.80 -29.59
CA GLY A 152 4.13 -16.22 -30.93
C GLY A 152 3.36 -14.89 -30.92
N GLU A 153 2.38 -14.75 -31.81
CA GLU A 153 1.53 -13.56 -31.93
C GLU A 153 0.23 -13.63 -31.09
N LEU A 154 0.06 -14.68 -30.26
CA LEU A 154 -1.15 -14.84 -29.45
C LEU A 154 -1.06 -14.09 -28.13
N TYR A 155 -2.07 -13.28 -27.84
CA TYR A 155 -2.22 -12.52 -26.60
C TYR A 155 -3.36 -13.08 -25.74
N ARG A 156 -3.13 -13.14 -24.44
CA ARG A 156 -4.21 -13.35 -23.46
C ARG A 156 -4.75 -12.00 -23.02
N ARG A 157 -6.05 -11.80 -23.23
CA ARG A 157 -6.80 -10.69 -22.64
C ARG A 157 -7.07 -10.95 -21.15
N PHE A 158 -6.98 -9.93 -20.32
CA PHE A 158 -7.48 -9.92 -18.96
C PHE A 158 -8.22 -8.60 -18.69
N ARG A 159 -9.07 -8.61 -17.66
CA ARG A 159 -9.80 -7.43 -17.21
C ARG A 159 -9.74 -7.36 -15.69
N GLU A 160 -9.37 -6.21 -15.16
CA GLU A 160 -9.33 -5.92 -13.73
C GLU A 160 -10.09 -4.62 -13.44
N VAL A 161 -10.65 -4.53 -12.24
CA VAL A 161 -11.31 -3.32 -11.75
C VAL A 161 -10.71 -3.00 -10.39
N HIS A 162 -10.10 -1.82 -10.29
CA HIS A 162 -9.53 -1.32 -9.04
C HIS A 162 -10.36 -0.14 -8.55
N ARG A 163 -10.54 -0.07 -7.23
CA ARG A 163 -11.31 0.99 -6.57
C ARG A 163 -10.51 1.54 -5.41
N GLU A 164 -10.38 2.86 -5.38
CA GLU A 164 -9.72 3.59 -4.32
C GLU A 164 -10.67 4.63 -3.76
N ARG A 165 -10.77 4.71 -2.43
CA ARG A 165 -11.49 5.77 -1.74
C ARG A 165 -10.51 6.83 -1.23
N ALA A 166 -10.83 8.10 -1.47
CA ALA A 166 -10.10 9.21 -0.89
C ALA A 166 -10.53 9.44 0.58
N TYR A 167 -9.53 9.61 1.45
CA TYR A 167 -9.71 9.92 2.87
C TYR A 167 -9.04 11.26 3.19
N SER A 168 -9.68 12.08 4.03
CA SER A 168 -9.07 13.32 4.52
C SER A 168 -7.99 13.02 5.57
N ILE A 169 -7.09 13.99 5.78
CA ILE A 169 -6.08 13.93 6.85
C ILE A 169 -6.76 13.73 8.21
N GLU A 170 -7.89 14.41 8.44
CA GLU A 170 -8.66 14.29 9.67
C GLU A 170 -9.29 12.90 9.87
N GLU A 171 -9.86 12.31 8.81
CA GLU A 171 -10.40 10.94 8.86
C GLU A 171 -9.29 9.93 9.20
N ILE A 172 -8.14 10.01 8.52
CA ILE A 172 -6.99 9.14 8.80
C ILE A 172 -6.48 9.34 10.24
N GLY A 173 -6.36 10.59 10.70
CA GLY A 173 -5.93 10.90 12.06
C GLY A 173 -6.87 10.31 13.12
N ARG A 174 -8.19 10.36 12.90
CA ARG A 174 -9.18 9.74 13.80
C ARG A 174 -9.06 8.21 13.80
N LEU A 175 -8.89 7.57 12.64
CA LEU A 175 -8.73 6.12 12.53
C LEU A 175 -7.44 5.63 13.20
N LEU A 176 -6.32 6.34 13.00
CA LEU A 176 -5.06 6.06 13.69
C LEU A 176 -5.22 6.12 15.22
N ARG A 177 -5.85 7.18 15.73
CA ARG A 177 -6.09 7.34 17.18
C ARG A 177 -6.93 6.20 17.74
N ARG A 178 -8.01 5.81 17.04
CA ARG A 178 -8.86 4.67 17.44
C ARG A 178 -8.10 3.34 17.49
N ALA A 179 -7.14 3.17 16.58
CA ALA A 179 -6.25 2.00 16.56
C ALA A 179 -5.07 2.08 17.56
N GLY A 180 -5.00 3.13 18.40
CA GLY A 180 -3.97 3.28 19.43
C GLY A 180 -2.68 3.96 18.97
N PHE A 181 -2.65 4.56 17.77
CA PHE A 181 -1.48 5.29 17.30
C PHE A 181 -1.48 6.77 17.69
N HIS A 182 -0.28 7.33 17.89
CA HIS A 182 -0.05 8.76 17.89
C HIS A 182 0.41 9.20 16.49
N LEU A 183 -0.38 10.05 15.83
CA LEU A 183 0.02 10.66 14.57
C LEU A 183 1.14 11.68 14.84
N LEU A 184 2.32 11.45 14.26
CA LEU A 184 3.47 12.34 14.41
C LEU A 184 3.49 13.42 13.33
N ALA A 185 3.18 13.04 12.09
CA ALA A 185 3.18 13.97 10.97
C ALA A 185 2.37 13.46 9.76
N ALA A 186 1.90 14.41 8.95
CA ALA A 186 1.42 14.20 7.60
C ALA A 186 2.21 15.12 6.66
N TYR A 187 2.88 14.56 5.67
CA TYR A 187 3.80 15.26 4.78
C TYR A 187 3.36 15.21 3.32
N LYS A 188 3.73 16.24 2.56
CA LYS A 188 3.71 16.20 1.10
C LYS A 188 4.66 15.11 0.60
N ALA A 189 4.23 14.38 -0.43
CA ALA A 189 5.05 13.32 -1.01
C ALA A 189 6.44 13.81 -1.44
N PHE A 190 7.46 13.00 -1.13
CA PHE A 190 8.87 13.23 -1.48
C PHE A 190 9.52 14.47 -0.83
N GLY A 191 8.92 14.99 0.25
CA GLY A 191 9.49 16.03 1.09
C GLY A 191 9.10 15.86 2.56
N PHE A 192 9.49 16.83 3.38
CA PHE A 192 9.13 16.93 4.81
C PHE A 192 8.24 18.14 5.11
N GLU A 193 7.69 18.76 4.08
CA GLU A 193 6.72 19.85 4.22
C GLU A 193 5.38 19.29 4.73
N PRO A 194 4.72 19.95 5.70
CA PRO A 194 3.40 19.56 6.15
C PRO A 194 2.41 19.47 4.98
N ALA A 195 1.61 18.41 4.98
CA ALA A 195 0.53 18.27 4.02
C ALA A 195 -0.60 19.27 4.31
N ASP A 196 -1.22 19.74 3.24
CA ASP A 196 -2.37 20.62 3.21
C ASP A 196 -3.48 20.02 2.33
N GLU A 197 -4.62 20.71 2.23
CA GLU A 197 -5.76 20.27 1.43
C GLU A 197 -5.43 20.16 -0.08
N GLU A 198 -4.40 20.88 -0.52
CA GLU A 198 -3.94 20.91 -1.91
C GLU A 198 -2.94 19.78 -2.24
N THR A 199 -2.56 18.97 -1.25
CA THR A 199 -1.57 17.92 -1.40
C THR A 199 -2.16 16.71 -2.13
N ALA A 200 -1.53 16.29 -3.23
CA ALA A 200 -2.01 15.18 -4.06
C ALA A 200 -1.74 13.79 -3.44
N ARG A 201 -0.56 13.60 -2.85
CA ARG A 201 -0.18 12.36 -2.16
C ARG A 201 0.42 12.72 -0.82
N ILE A 202 -0.09 12.08 0.23
CA ILE A 202 0.22 12.42 1.62
C ILE A 202 0.88 11.21 2.26
N TYR A 203 2.06 11.42 2.85
CA TYR A 203 2.74 10.43 3.68
C TYR A 203 2.40 10.67 5.14
N PHE A 204 1.95 9.64 5.83
CA PHE A 204 1.68 9.67 7.25
C PHE A 204 2.78 8.93 8.01
N VAL A 205 3.21 9.52 9.12
CA VAL A 205 4.10 8.89 10.09
C VAL A 205 3.36 8.82 11.42
N ALA A 206 3.10 7.62 11.90
CA ALA A 206 2.44 7.36 13.17
C ALA A 206 3.30 6.46 14.05
N ARG A 207 3.12 6.56 15.35
CA ARG A 207 3.90 5.82 16.35
C ARG A 207 2.99 5.04 17.27
N ARG A 208 3.31 3.77 17.50
CA ARG A 208 2.75 3.01 18.61
C ARG A 208 3.35 3.59 19.91
N PRO A 209 2.54 4.08 20.87
CA PRO A 209 3.05 4.62 22.12
C PRO A 209 4.01 3.64 22.82
N ALA A 210 4.99 4.18 23.54
CA ALA A 210 5.75 3.36 24.48
C ALA A 210 4.81 2.97 25.63
N ASP A 211 4.92 1.76 26.16
CA ASP A 211 4.13 1.36 27.32
C ASP A 211 4.41 2.36 28.46
N GLY A 212 3.38 3.08 28.93
CA GLY A 212 3.48 4.04 30.05
C GLY A 212 3.37 5.53 29.73
N SER A 213 3.13 5.97 28.49
CA SER A 213 2.86 7.39 28.20
C SER A 213 1.35 7.68 28.18
N CYS A 214 0.83 8.15 29.31
CA CYS A 214 -0.40 8.93 29.40
C CYS A 214 -0.02 10.41 29.59
#